data_AF-A0A7C1XJQ6-F1
#
_entry.id   AF-A0A7C1XJQ6-F1
#
_cell.length_a   1.000
_cell.length_b   1.000
_cell.length_c   1.000
_cell.angle_alpha   90.00
_cell.angle_beta   90.00
_cell.angle_gamma   90.00
#
_symmetry.space_group_name_H-M   'P 1'
#
loop_
_entity.id
_entity.type
_entity.pdbx_description
1 polymer ?
#
loop_
_entity_poly.entity_id
_entity_poly.type
_entity_poly.pdbx_seq_one_letter_code
_entity_poly.pdbx_strand_id
1 'polypeptide(L)'
;MRKKITQYLLIIFLLFALSGGIAITALSQVTKDLNSLITLHKVEIIRQNLVINLQTVQTNLYTIGTSFGPDLDVIVENVTSLDKAITSCQGCHHGPLLTKKLNRLKKFTEKYKEALSAFITTTANPERVKRLQMATAEIGEMLLQSTREMAFITNQKLKEKSATALREVERIKWILLASLIGIMITGCIIAVNLTSEILKPIRELSDAAREVASGNLGYT
;
A
#
# COMPACT_ATOMS: atom_id res chain seq x y z
N MET A 1 -9.31 -37.42 -36.98
CA MET A 1 -9.04 -37.57 -35.53
C MET A 1 -7.89 -36.67 -35.06
N ARG A 2 -6.64 -36.80 -35.56
CA ARG A 2 -5.50 -35.96 -35.10
C ARG A 2 -5.74 -34.45 -35.19
N LYS A 3 -6.27 -33.95 -36.32
CA LYS A 3 -6.58 -32.51 -36.51
C LYS A 3 -7.57 -31.94 -35.48
N LYS A 4 -8.56 -32.73 -35.06
CA LYS A 4 -9.55 -32.32 -34.05
C LYS A 4 -8.94 -32.28 -32.64
N ILE A 5 -8.17 -33.30 -32.27
CA ILE A 5 -7.46 -33.34 -30.98
C ILE A 5 -6.51 -32.14 -30.86
N THR A 6 -5.75 -31.84 -31.92
CA THR A 6 -4.85 -30.67 -31.93
C THR A 6 -5.60 -29.35 -31.81
N GLN A 7 -6.80 -29.23 -32.41
CA GLN A 7 -7.64 -28.04 -32.27
C GLN A 7 -8.15 -27.85 -30.84
N TYR A 8 -8.68 -28.89 -30.20
CA TYR A 8 -9.14 -28.83 -28.81
C TYR A 8 -8.00 -28.50 -27.83
N LEU A 9 -6.84 -29.13 -28.01
CA LEU A 9 -5.65 -28.85 -27.19
C LEU A 9 -5.18 -27.39 -27.35
N LEU A 10 -5.18 -26.88 -28.58
CA LEU A 10 -4.78 -25.50 -28.88
C LEU A 10 -5.76 -24.49 -28.26
N ILE A 11 -7.06 -24.77 -28.27
CA ILE A 11 -8.09 -23.94 -27.61
C ILE A 11 -7.86 -23.88 -26.10
N ILE A 12 -7.66 -25.02 -25.45
CA ILE A 12 -7.39 -25.06 -24.00
C ILE A 12 -6.11 -24.29 -23.67
N PHE A 13 -5.06 -24.49 -24.47
CA PHE A 13 -3.79 -23.79 -24.28
C PHE A 13 -3.95 -22.27 -24.40
N LEU A 14 -4.68 -21.78 -25.40
CA LEU A 14 -4.96 -20.34 -25.55
C LEU A 14 -5.77 -19.79 -24.39
N LEU A 15 -6.82 -20.50 -23.94
CA LEU A 15 -7.62 -20.08 -22.78
C LEU A 15 -6.78 -20.01 -21.51
N PHE A 16 -5.91 -21.01 -21.30
CA PHE A 16 -5.02 -21.02 -20.15
C PHE A 16 -4.01 -19.87 -20.21
N ALA A 17 -3.36 -19.65 -21.36
CA ALA A 17 -2.43 -18.54 -21.56
C ALA A 17 -3.10 -17.17 -21.34
N LEU A 18 -4.32 -16.99 -21.84
CA LEU A 18 -5.08 -15.75 -21.67
C LEU A 18 -5.42 -15.49 -20.20
N SER A 19 -5.92 -16.51 -19.49
CA SER A 19 -6.23 -16.40 -18.07
C SER A 19 -5.00 -16.14 -17.20
N GLY A 20 -3.86 -16.78 -17.54
CA GLY A 20 -2.59 -16.52 -16.87
C GLY A 20 -2.14 -15.08 -17.07
N GLY A 21 -2.29 -14.54 -18.28
CA GLY A 21 -2.02 -13.13 -18.57
C GLY A 21 -2.91 -12.17 -17.78
N ILE A 22 -4.22 -12.45 -17.69
CA ILE A 22 -5.16 -11.69 -16.87
C ILE A 22 -4.76 -11.77 -15.38
N ALA A 23 -4.36 -12.94 -14.90
CA ALA A 23 -3.96 -13.11 -13.50
C ALA A 23 -2.69 -12.33 -13.15
N ILE A 24 -1.67 -12.38 -14.01
CA ILE A 24 -0.41 -11.64 -13.81
C ILE A 24 -0.67 -10.13 -13.78
N THR A 25 -1.45 -9.63 -14.74
CA THR A 25 -1.76 -8.18 -14.83
C THR A 25 -2.58 -7.71 -13.63
N ALA A 26 -3.58 -8.49 -13.22
CA ALA A 26 -4.41 -8.18 -12.05
C ALA A 26 -3.59 -8.20 -10.75
N LEU A 27 -2.71 -9.19 -10.57
CA LEU A 27 -1.83 -9.27 -9.40
C LEU A 27 -0.85 -8.09 -9.36
N SER A 28 -0.26 -7.73 -10.52
CA SER A 28 0.63 -6.57 -10.64
C SER A 28 -0.07 -5.27 -10.24
N GLN A 29 -1.33 -5.11 -10.63
CA GLN A 29 -2.13 -3.94 -10.26
C GLN A 29 -2.37 -3.89 -8.75
N VAL A 30 -2.82 -5.00 -8.15
CA VAL A 30 -2.98 -5.08 -6.68
C VAL A 30 -1.69 -4.76 -5.95
N THR A 31 -0.55 -5.29 -6.40
CA THR A 31 0.75 -5.00 -5.79
C THR A 31 1.10 -3.51 -5.86
N LYS A 32 0.85 -2.85 -7.01
CA LYS A 32 1.09 -1.40 -7.16
C LYS A 32 0.21 -0.58 -6.23
N ASP A 33 -1.08 -0.92 -6.14
CA ASP A 33 -2.04 -0.20 -5.30
C ASP A 33 -1.71 -0.40 -3.81
N LEU A 34 -1.36 -1.63 -3.41
CA LEU A 34 -0.95 -1.93 -2.05
C LEU A 34 0.36 -1.21 -1.67
N ASN A 35 1.34 -1.18 -2.58
CA ASN A 35 2.60 -0.47 -2.35
C ASN A 35 2.39 1.05 -2.24
N SER A 36 1.46 1.60 -3.03
CA SER A 36 1.03 3.00 -2.90
C SER A 36 0.38 3.26 -1.53
N LEU A 37 -0.45 2.34 -1.03
CA LEU A 37 -1.05 2.45 0.30
C LEU A 37 -0.02 2.36 1.43
N ILE A 38 0.92 1.42 1.35
CA ILE A 38 2.01 1.28 2.33
C ILE A 38 2.82 2.57 2.39
N THR A 39 3.15 3.14 1.23
CA THR A 39 3.88 4.42 1.15
C THR A 39 3.07 5.55 1.79
N LEU A 40 1.77 5.63 1.50
CA LEU A 40 0.89 6.66 2.08
C LEU A 40 0.75 6.50 3.60
N HIS A 41 0.70 5.26 4.10
CA HIS A 41 0.63 4.97 5.54
C HIS A 41 1.96 5.27 6.25
N LYS A 42 3.10 5.01 5.60
CA LYS A 42 4.42 5.41 6.10
C LYS A 42 4.51 6.92 6.31
N VAL A 43 3.97 7.72 5.38
CA VAL A 43 3.88 9.17 5.53
C VAL A 43 3.01 9.56 6.73
N GLU A 44 1.89 8.88 6.95
CA GLU A 44 1.02 9.13 8.11
C GLU A 44 1.72 8.81 9.45
N ILE A 45 2.51 7.74 9.51
CA ILE A 45 3.31 7.40 10.70
C ILE A 45 4.34 8.50 10.97
N ILE A 46 5.09 8.95 9.95
CA ILE A 46 6.05 10.06 10.10
C ILE A 46 5.34 11.33 10.61
N ARG A 47 4.15 11.61 10.09
CA ARG A 47 3.34 12.76 10.52
C ARG A 47 2.87 12.64 11.98
N GLN A 48 2.42 11.47 12.41
CA GLN A 48 2.04 11.25 13.81
C GLN A 48 3.23 11.45 14.75
N ASN A 49 4.39 10.90 14.39
CA ASN A 49 5.63 11.12 15.13
C ASN A 49 5.99 12.60 15.20
N LEU A 50 5.77 13.37 14.13
CA LEU A 50 5.99 14.81 14.14
C LEU A 50 5.09 15.54 15.15
N VAL A 51 3.80 15.21 15.21
CA VAL A 51 2.87 15.79 16.18
C VAL A 51 3.26 15.42 17.61
N ILE A 52 3.57 14.16 17.86
CA ILE A 52 3.97 13.67 19.19
C ILE A 52 5.24 14.39 19.64
N ASN A 53 6.28 14.44 18.80
CA ASN A 53 7.53 15.12 19.12
C ASN A 53 7.31 16.61 19.41
N LEU A 54 6.46 17.30 18.63
CA LEU A 54 6.11 18.70 18.90
C LEU A 54 5.42 18.89 20.26
N GLN A 55 4.46 18.03 20.60
CA GLN A 55 3.75 18.09 21.88
C GLN A 55 4.69 17.81 23.05
N THR A 56 5.56 16.82 22.92
CA THR A 56 6.59 16.49 23.92
C THR A 56 7.52 17.69 24.12
N VAL A 57 8.05 18.26 23.04
CA VAL A 57 8.94 19.43 23.10
C VAL A 57 8.26 20.65 23.74
N GLN A 58 7.00 20.94 23.40
CA GLN A 58 6.23 22.01 24.05
C GLN A 58 6.04 21.75 25.55
N THR A 59 5.62 20.53 25.91
CA THR A 59 5.41 20.15 27.31
C THR A 59 6.71 20.34 28.11
N ASN A 60 7.83 19.88 27.56
CA ASN A 60 9.14 19.99 28.18
C ASN A 60 9.59 21.45 28.34
N LEU A 61 9.26 22.33 27.38
CA LEU A 61 9.58 23.76 27.46
C LEU A 61 8.82 24.47 28.60
N TYR A 62 7.59 24.04 28.89
CA TYR A 62 6.79 24.58 30.00
C TYR A 62 7.19 24.01 31.37
N THR A 63 7.78 22.81 31.40
CA THR A 63 8.21 22.16 32.65
C THR A 63 9.70 22.31 32.95
N ILE A 64 10.48 22.89 32.04
CA ILE A 64 11.91 23.13 32.24
C ILE A 64 12.15 23.98 33.51
N GLY A 65 13.14 23.60 34.31
CA GLY A 65 13.43 24.28 35.58
C GLY A 65 12.47 23.95 36.73
N THR A 66 11.50 23.04 36.53
CA THR A 66 10.70 22.45 37.61
C THR A 66 11.22 21.06 37.99
N SER A 67 10.83 20.54 39.15
CA SER A 67 11.14 19.16 39.57
C SER A 67 10.57 18.07 38.66
N PHE A 68 9.70 18.45 37.73
CA PHE A 68 9.04 17.57 36.76
C PHE A 68 9.53 17.80 35.32
N GLY A 69 10.50 18.69 35.12
CA GLY A 69 11.10 18.97 33.83
C GLY A 69 12.08 17.88 33.41
N PRO A 70 12.09 17.45 32.14
CA PRO A 70 13.10 16.53 31.65
C PRO A 70 14.46 17.22 31.53
N ASP A 71 15.51 16.40 31.53
CA ASP A 71 16.87 16.87 31.30
C ASP A 71 16.99 17.59 29.95
N LEU A 72 17.90 18.56 29.92
CA LEU A 72 18.18 19.37 28.74
C LEU A 72 18.45 18.53 27.49
N ASP A 73 19.20 17.45 27.66
CA ASP A 73 19.60 16.52 26.60
C ASP A 73 18.39 15.87 25.92
N VAL A 74 17.34 15.54 26.69
CA VAL A 74 16.09 14.98 26.18
C VAL A 74 15.37 16.00 25.29
N ILE A 75 15.42 17.29 25.63
CA ILE A 75 14.78 18.35 24.84
C ILE A 75 15.51 18.53 23.51
N VAL A 76 16.85 18.55 23.54
CA VAL A 76 17.69 18.65 22.34
C VAL A 76 17.48 17.43 21.42
N GLU A 77 17.40 16.22 21.98
CA GLU A 77 17.14 15.00 21.23
C GLU A 77 15.77 15.02 20.54
N ASN A 78 14.73 15.48 21.24
CA ASN A 78 13.39 15.58 20.66
C ASN A 78 13.33 16.59 19.50
N VAL A 79 14.03 17.72 19.60
CA VAL A 79 14.12 18.72 18.52
C VAL A 79 14.93 18.20 17.34
N THR A 80 15.99 17.45 17.61
CA THR A 80 16.77 16.80 16.55
C THR A 80 15.93 15.74 15.81
N SER A 81 15.13 14.98 16.55
CA SER A 81 14.20 13.99 15.99
C SER A 81 13.09 14.65 15.16
N LEU A 82 12.58 15.81 15.61
CA LEU A 82 11.64 16.64 14.86
C LEU A 82 12.21 17.07 13.50
N ASP A 83 13.44 17.57 13.48
CA ASP A 83 14.10 18.02 12.25
C ASP A 83 14.37 16.87 11.26
N LYS A 84 14.83 15.72 11.77
CA LYS A 84 14.99 14.50 10.96
C LYS A 84 13.66 14.08 10.33
N ALA A 85 12.56 14.12 11.09
CA ALA A 85 11.24 13.78 10.58
C ALA A 85 10.80 14.73 9.44
N ILE A 86 10.98 16.04 9.59
CA ILE A 86 10.64 17.02 8.54
C ILE A 86 11.51 16.84 7.31
N THR A 87 12.82 16.63 7.49
CA THR A 87 13.76 16.42 6.39
C THR A 87 13.45 15.15 5.62
N SER A 88 13.02 14.08 6.30
CA SER A 88 12.59 12.84 5.64
C SER A 88 11.40 13.05 4.69
N CYS A 89 10.50 13.99 5.00
CA CYS A 89 9.38 14.36 4.14
C CYS A 89 9.80 15.17 2.91
N GLN A 90 10.96 15.84 2.92
CA GLN A 90 11.45 16.59 1.75
C GLN A 90 11.95 15.68 0.63
N GLY A 91 12.30 14.42 0.94
CA GLY A 91 12.75 13.44 -0.05
C GLY A 91 11.63 12.89 -0.95
N CYS A 92 10.37 13.28 -0.69
CA CYS A 92 9.21 12.77 -1.42
C CYS A 92 8.71 13.79 -2.47
N HIS A 93 8.24 13.29 -3.62
CA HIS A 93 7.70 14.14 -4.68
C HIS A 93 6.29 14.63 -4.33
N HIS A 94 6.22 15.82 -3.75
CA HIS A 94 4.98 16.46 -3.36
C HIS A 94 4.54 17.54 -4.36
N GLY A 95 3.22 17.76 -4.45
CA GLY A 95 2.69 18.88 -5.20
C GLY A 95 3.14 20.23 -4.64
N PRO A 96 3.12 21.31 -5.44
CA PRO A 96 3.73 22.60 -5.10
C PRO A 96 3.21 23.21 -3.79
N LEU A 97 1.91 23.04 -3.50
CA LEU A 97 1.30 23.52 -2.25
C LEU A 97 1.89 22.85 -1.00
N LEU A 98 2.07 21.52 -1.05
CA LEU A 98 2.58 20.74 0.08
C LEU A 98 4.09 20.97 0.26
N THR A 99 4.84 21.05 -0.83
CA THR A 99 6.26 21.42 -0.82
C THR A 99 6.48 22.79 -0.17
N LYS A 100 5.64 23.78 -0.49
CA LYS A 100 5.71 25.12 0.14
C LYS A 100 5.47 25.04 1.65
N LYS A 101 4.46 24.27 2.09
CA LYS A 101 4.18 24.10 3.52
C LYS A 101 5.30 23.32 4.24
N LEU A 102 5.89 22.28 3.63
CA LEU A 102 7.05 21.55 4.20
C LEU A 102 8.29 22.43 4.33
N ASN A 103 8.58 23.26 3.33
CA ASN A 103 9.68 24.24 3.40
C ASN A 103 9.45 25.27 4.52
N ARG A 104 8.18 25.68 4.72
CA ARG A 104 7.81 26.56 5.83
C ARG A 104 8.01 25.87 7.18
N LEU A 105 7.62 24.60 7.32
CA LEU A 105 7.88 23.80 8.53
C LEU A 105 9.38 23.71 8.83
N LYS A 106 10.22 23.37 7.84
CA LYS A 106 11.67 23.34 8.00
C LYS A 106 12.23 24.68 8.48
N LYS A 107 11.80 25.78 7.87
CA LYS A 107 12.23 27.13 8.29
C LYS A 107 11.80 27.44 9.72
N PHE A 108 10.62 27.01 10.15
CA PHE A 108 10.18 27.18 11.53
C PHE A 108 10.93 26.28 12.51
N THR A 109 11.31 25.07 12.11
CA THR A 109 12.13 24.16 12.94
C THR A 109 13.53 24.71 13.14
N GLU A 110 14.15 25.30 12.12
CA GLU A 110 15.44 25.99 12.29
C GLU A 110 15.33 27.18 13.25
N LYS A 111 14.29 28.01 13.10
CA LYS A 111 14.01 29.10 14.06
C LYS A 111 13.76 28.58 15.47
N TYR A 112 13.10 27.43 15.59
CA TYR A 112 12.82 26.79 16.87
C TYR A 112 14.12 26.33 17.55
N LYS A 113 15.03 25.69 16.81
CA LYS A 113 16.36 25.31 17.30
C LYS A 113 17.16 26.53 17.78
N GLU A 114 17.17 27.60 17.00
CA GLU A 114 17.87 28.84 17.33
C GLU A 114 17.30 29.49 18.60
N ALA A 115 15.98 29.62 18.68
CA ALA A 115 15.30 30.19 19.85
C ALA A 115 15.52 29.34 21.11
N LEU A 116 15.44 28.01 20.98
CA LEU A 116 15.70 27.08 22.06
C LEU A 116 17.16 27.15 22.54
N SER A 117 18.13 27.20 21.61
CA SER A 117 19.54 27.36 21.94
C SER A 117 19.80 28.67 22.70
N ALA A 118 19.21 29.78 22.23
CA ALA A 118 19.31 31.07 22.90
C ALA A 118 18.67 31.06 24.30
N PHE A 119 17.52 30.40 24.45
CA PHE A 119 16.84 30.23 25.74
C PHE A 119 17.70 29.45 26.74
N ILE A 120 18.22 28.28 26.33
CA ILE A 120 19.02 27.39 27.17
C ILE A 120 20.34 28.04 27.60
N THR A 121 21.00 28.77 26.70
CA THR A 121 22.29 29.42 26.97
C THR A 121 22.16 30.72 27.75
N THR A 122 20.96 31.30 27.83
CA THR A 122 20.73 32.52 28.61
C THR A 122 20.48 32.17 30.08
N THR A 123 21.48 32.39 30.92
CA THR A 123 21.41 32.15 32.37
C THR A 123 21.19 33.42 33.20
N ALA A 124 21.34 34.59 32.59
CA ALA A 124 21.25 35.89 33.25
C ALA A 124 20.03 36.69 32.79
N ASN A 125 19.42 37.43 33.72
CA ASN A 125 18.22 38.24 33.57
C ASN A 125 16.91 37.41 33.42
N PRO A 126 16.11 37.26 34.50
CA PRO A 126 14.90 36.42 34.49
C PRO A 126 13.82 36.91 33.51
N GLU A 127 13.73 38.22 33.25
CA GLU A 127 12.79 38.76 32.26
C GLU A 127 13.19 38.35 30.85
N ARG A 128 14.50 38.35 30.55
CA ARG A 128 15.03 37.90 29.25
C ARG A 128 14.76 36.41 29.04
N VAL A 129 15.01 35.59 30.06
CA VAL A 129 14.73 34.14 30.05
C VAL A 129 13.25 33.89 29.76
N LYS A 130 12.34 34.57 30.47
CA LYS A 130 10.90 34.43 30.27
C LYS A 130 10.46 34.84 28.86
N ARG A 131 10.99 35.93 28.31
CA ARG A 131 10.70 36.36 26.92
C ARG A 131 11.15 35.33 25.90
N LEU A 132 12.35 34.76 26.06
CA LEU A 132 12.88 33.72 25.17
C LEU A 132 12.06 32.43 25.26
N GLN A 133 11.61 32.06 26.46
CA GLN A 133 10.72 30.91 26.65
C GLN A 133 9.39 31.12 25.90
N MET A 134 8.73 32.27 26.08
CA MET A 134 7.47 32.59 25.39
C MET A 134 7.63 32.62 23.87
N ALA A 135 8.70 33.23 23.35
CA ALA A 135 8.99 33.24 21.92
C ALA A 135 9.23 31.83 21.36
N THR A 136 9.95 30.98 22.10
CA THR A 136 10.17 29.58 21.71
C THR A 136 8.86 28.80 21.71
N ALA A 137 8.01 28.99 22.72
CA ALA A 137 6.70 28.35 22.82
C ALA A 137 5.77 28.74 21.65
N GLU A 138 5.77 30.01 21.27
CA GLU A 138 4.98 30.53 20.14
C GLU A 138 5.39 29.89 18.82
N ILE A 139 6.70 29.74 18.57
CA ILE A 139 7.20 29.03 17.38
C ILE A 139 6.78 27.55 17.42
N GLY A 140 6.83 26.91 18.59
CA GLY A 140 6.33 25.56 18.79
C GLY A 140 4.84 25.41 18.44
N GLU A 141 4.00 26.37 18.83
CA GLU A 141 2.56 26.36 18.53
C GLU A 141 2.29 26.53 17.03
N MET A 142 3.03 27.42 16.36
CA MET A 142 2.95 27.57 14.90
C MET A 142 3.32 26.27 14.16
N LEU A 143 4.34 25.55 14.64
CA LEU A 143 4.72 24.24 14.10
C LEU A 143 3.61 23.20 14.31
N LEU A 144 3.03 23.17 15.51
CA LEU A 144 1.96 22.26 15.90
C LEU A 144 0.70 22.49 15.04
N GLN A 145 0.27 23.74 14.89
CA GLN A 145 -0.88 24.11 14.09
C GLN A 145 -0.68 23.75 12.61
N SER A 146 0.48 24.11 12.04
CA SER A 146 0.79 23.79 10.64
C SER A 146 0.83 22.28 10.40
N THR A 147 1.29 21.49 11.37
CA THR A 147 1.31 20.02 11.28
C THR A 147 -0.09 19.42 11.41
N ARG A 148 -0.93 19.95 12.31
CA ARG A 148 -2.34 19.53 12.47
C ARG A 148 -3.18 19.81 11.23
N GLU A 149 -2.99 20.95 10.58
CA GLU A 149 -3.67 21.25 9.30
C GLU A 149 -3.33 20.23 8.21
N MET A 150 -2.05 19.86 8.08
CA MET A 150 -1.63 18.82 7.13
C MET A 150 -2.22 17.45 7.46
N ALA A 151 -2.39 17.15 8.76
CA ALA A 151 -2.97 15.91 9.25
C ALA A 151 -4.39 15.69 8.75
N PHE A 152 -5.22 16.72 8.87
CA PHE A 152 -6.62 16.65 8.52
C PHE A 152 -6.81 16.32 7.03
N ILE A 153 -6.07 17.01 6.16
CA ILE A 153 -6.13 16.81 4.70
C ILE A 153 -5.63 15.41 4.30
N THR A 154 -4.56 14.93 4.93
CA THR A 154 -3.91 13.66 4.57
C THR A 154 -4.73 12.45 5.00
N ASN A 155 -5.33 12.48 6.20
CA ASN A 155 -6.11 11.37 6.74
C ASN A 155 -7.35 11.05 5.87
N GLN A 156 -8.07 12.08 5.43
CA GLN A 156 -9.23 11.87 4.55
C GLN A 156 -8.82 11.22 3.23
N LYS A 157 -7.71 11.68 2.63
CA LYS A 157 -7.18 11.13 1.38
C LYS A 157 -6.71 9.68 1.53
N LEU A 158 -6.08 9.36 2.67
CA LEU A 158 -5.64 7.99 2.99
C LEU A 158 -6.84 7.04 3.14
N LYS A 159 -7.89 7.45 3.86
CA LYS A 159 -9.12 6.65 3.99
C LYS A 159 -9.78 6.39 2.63
N GLU A 160 -9.89 7.42 1.81
CA GLU A 160 -10.47 7.32 0.45
C GLU A 160 -9.66 6.36 -0.43
N LYS A 161 -8.33 6.50 -0.46
CA LYS A 161 -7.44 5.63 -1.23
C LYS A 161 -7.46 4.19 -0.74
N SER A 162 -7.46 3.99 0.57
CA SER A 162 -7.53 2.65 1.18
C SER A 162 -8.83 1.94 0.83
N ALA A 163 -9.97 2.62 0.98
CA ALA A 163 -11.28 2.07 0.62
C ALA A 163 -11.37 1.74 -0.89
N THR A 164 -10.78 2.59 -1.74
CA THR A 164 -10.76 2.35 -3.19
C THR A 164 -9.93 1.12 -3.54
N ALA A 165 -8.70 1.01 -3.04
CA ALA A 165 -7.84 -0.13 -3.30
C ALA A 165 -8.44 -1.45 -2.78
N LEU A 166 -9.09 -1.44 -1.61
CA LEU A 166 -9.80 -2.62 -1.08
C LEU A 166 -10.93 -3.08 -2.02
N ARG A 167 -11.72 -2.14 -2.57
CA ARG A 167 -12.76 -2.47 -3.55
C ARG A 167 -12.16 -3.03 -4.84
N GLU A 168 -11.01 -2.54 -5.29
CA GLU A 168 -10.34 -3.06 -6.48
C GLU A 168 -9.79 -4.47 -6.27
N VAL A 169 -9.24 -4.76 -5.09
CA VAL A 169 -8.82 -6.12 -4.70
C VAL A 169 -10.01 -7.08 -4.74
N GLU A 170 -11.15 -6.67 -4.18
CA GLU A 170 -12.37 -7.49 -4.18
C GLU A 170 -12.88 -7.76 -5.60
N ARG A 171 -12.88 -6.72 -6.46
CA ARG A 171 -13.23 -6.86 -7.89
C ARG A 171 -12.30 -7.85 -8.60
N ILE A 172 -10.98 -7.73 -8.37
CA ILE A 172 -9.99 -8.61 -8.99
C ILE A 172 -10.15 -10.06 -8.53
N LYS A 173 -10.41 -10.29 -7.24
CA LYS A 173 -10.71 -11.63 -6.71
C LYS A 173 -11.85 -12.30 -7.46
N TRP A 174 -12.95 -11.57 -7.69
CA TRP A 174 -14.10 -12.09 -8.43
C TRP A 174 -13.79 -12.39 -9.90
N ILE A 175 -13.01 -11.54 -10.57
CA ILE A 175 -12.54 -11.79 -11.95
C ILE A 175 -11.70 -13.07 -12.03
N LEU A 176 -10.78 -13.26 -11.08
CA LEU A 176 -9.95 -14.46 -11.02
C LEU A 176 -10.79 -15.71 -10.78
N LEU A 177 -11.71 -15.68 -9.80
CA LEU A 177 -12.63 -16.80 -9.56
C LEU A 177 -13.48 -17.13 -10.79
N ALA A 178 -14.04 -16.12 -11.45
CA ALA A 178 -14.83 -16.32 -12.67
C ALA A 178 -13.98 -16.94 -13.80
N SER A 179 -12.74 -16.48 -13.97
CA SER A 179 -11.81 -17.04 -14.99
C SER A 179 -11.46 -18.51 -14.71
N LEU A 180 -11.23 -18.87 -13.45
CA LEU A 180 -10.92 -20.24 -13.03
C LEU A 180 -12.11 -21.18 -13.29
N ILE A 181 -13.31 -20.78 -12.84
CA ILE A 181 -14.54 -21.55 -13.06
C ILE A 181 -14.82 -21.66 -14.57
N GLY A 182 -14.61 -20.60 -15.33
CA GLY A 182 -14.77 -20.61 -16.79
C GLY A 182 -13.86 -21.63 -17.48
N ILE A 183 -12.59 -21.71 -17.08
CA ILE A 183 -11.66 -22.72 -17.60
C ILE A 183 -12.08 -24.13 -17.18
N MET A 184 -12.53 -24.31 -15.94
CA MET A 184 -12.98 -25.62 -15.45
C MET A 184 -14.20 -26.12 -16.23
N ILE A 185 -15.19 -25.28 -16.48
CA ILE A 185 -16.38 -25.63 -17.26
C ILE A 185 -16.02 -25.93 -18.71
N THR A 186 -15.21 -25.08 -19.35
CA THR A 186 -14.79 -25.29 -20.75
C THR A 186 -13.95 -26.57 -20.90
N GLY A 187 -13.05 -26.85 -19.96
CA GLY A 187 -12.31 -28.11 -19.89
C GLY A 187 -13.23 -29.33 -19.79
N CYS A 188 -14.28 -29.25 -18.95
CA CYS A 188 -15.27 -30.31 -18.81
C CYS A 188 -16.05 -30.56 -20.11
N ILE A 189 -16.51 -29.49 -20.78
CA ILE A 189 -17.21 -29.57 -22.07
C ILE A 189 -16.32 -30.24 -23.12
N ILE A 190 -15.05 -29.82 -23.22
CA ILE A 190 -14.10 -30.40 -24.17
C ILE A 190 -13.84 -31.88 -23.86
N ALA A 191 -13.69 -32.24 -22.58
CA ALA A 191 -13.49 -33.62 -22.16
C ALA A 191 -14.67 -34.53 -22.55
N VAL A 192 -15.91 -34.09 -22.33
CA VAL A 192 -17.12 -34.84 -22.72
C VAL A 192 -17.20 -34.99 -24.24
N ASN A 193 -16.99 -33.90 -24.99
CA ASN A 193 -17.03 -33.94 -26.46
C ASN A 193 -15.97 -34.88 -27.01
N LEU A 194 -14.73 -34.78 -26.53
CA LEU A 194 -13.62 -35.62 -26.97
C LEU A 194 -13.87 -37.10 -26.68
N THR A 195 -14.40 -37.41 -25.49
CA THR A 195 -14.77 -38.78 -25.11
C THR A 195 -15.88 -39.32 -26.01
N SER A 196 -16.91 -38.51 -26.30
CA SER A 196 -18.00 -38.95 -27.17
C SER A 196 -17.57 -39.16 -28.62
N GLU A 197 -16.68 -38.32 -29.16
CA GLU A 197 -16.24 -38.40 -30.55
C GLU A 197 -15.17 -39.47 -30.81
N ILE A 198 -14.33 -39.79 -29.81
CA ILE A 198 -13.21 -40.72 -29.97
C ILE A 198 -13.53 -42.09 -29.38
N LEU A 199 -14.14 -42.14 -28.20
CA LEU A 199 -14.33 -43.39 -27.49
C LEU A 199 -15.49 -44.22 -28.08
N LYS A 200 -16.55 -43.59 -28.61
CA LYS A 200 -17.68 -44.31 -29.25
C LYS A 200 -17.22 -45.12 -30.49
N PRO A 201 -16.56 -44.53 -31.49
CA PRO A 201 -16.15 -45.28 -32.68
C PRO A 201 -15.12 -46.37 -32.38
N ILE A 202 -14.21 -46.12 -31.43
CA ILE A 202 -13.22 -47.12 -31.00
C ILE A 202 -13.91 -48.30 -30.32
N ARG A 203 -14.91 -48.03 -29.48
CA ARG A 203 -15.68 -49.07 -28.81
C ARG A 203 -16.49 -49.90 -29.81
N GLU A 204 -17.13 -49.25 -30.77
CA GLU A 204 -17.83 -49.93 -31.88
C GLU A 204 -16.89 -50.81 -32.71
N LEU A 205 -15.70 -50.30 -33.08
CA LEU A 205 -14.70 -51.09 -33.82
C LEU A 205 -14.15 -52.25 -33.00
N SER A 206 -13.94 -52.05 -31.69
CA SER A 206 -13.50 -53.10 -30.77
C SER A 206 -14.58 -54.17 -30.61
N ASP A 207 -15.84 -53.77 -30.45
CA ASP A 207 -16.96 -54.68 -30.29
C ASP A 207 -17.21 -55.47 -31.58
N ALA A 208 -17.16 -54.82 -32.75
CA ALA A 208 -17.23 -55.48 -34.05
C ALA A 208 -16.07 -56.45 -34.29
N ALA A 209 -14.83 -56.07 -33.93
CA ALA A 209 -13.68 -56.97 -34.03
C ALA A 209 -13.82 -58.19 -33.11
N ARG A 210 -14.42 -57.99 -31.92
CA ARG A 210 -14.68 -59.07 -30.96
C ARG A 210 -15.79 -60.01 -31.45
N GLU A 211 -16.80 -59.47 -32.11
CA GLU A 211 -17.90 -60.23 -32.71
C GLU A 211 -17.41 -61.11 -33.88
N VAL A 212 -16.59 -60.53 -34.77
CA VAL A 212 -15.87 -61.26 -35.83
C VAL A 212 -14.96 -62.34 -35.25
N ALA A 213 -14.20 -62.04 -34.20
CA ALA A 213 -13.31 -63.00 -33.54
C ALA A 213 -14.08 -64.13 -32.83
N SER A 214 -15.29 -63.87 -32.34
CA SER A 214 -16.19 -64.89 -31.76
C SER A 214 -16.90 -65.76 -32.80
N GLY A 215 -16.62 -65.56 -34.10
CA GLY A 215 -17.20 -66.34 -35.18
C GLY A 215 -18.64 -65.95 -35.54
N ASN A 216 -19.17 -64.84 -34.99
CA ASN A 216 -20.47 -64.31 -35.35
C ASN A 216 -20.30 -63.38 -36.57
N LEU A 217 -20.20 -63.98 -37.75
CA LEU A 217 -19.85 -63.29 -38.99
C LEU A 217 -21.09 -62.77 -39.77
N GLY A 218 -22.26 -62.77 -39.13
CA GLY A 218 -23.47 -62.11 -39.65
C GLY A 218 -24.05 -62.73 -40.93
N TYR A 219 -23.97 -64.05 -41.10
CA TYR A 219 -24.62 -64.73 -42.23
C TYR A 219 -26.11 -65.00 -41.93
N THR A 220 -26.97 -64.09 -42.36
CA THR A 220 -28.27 -64.39 -43.03
C THR A 220 -28.61 -63.24 -43.95
#